data_AF-A0A2P7NR82-F1
#
_entry.id   AF-A0A2P7NR82-F1
#
_cell.length_a   1.000
_cell.length_b   1.000
_cell.length_c   1.000
_cell.angle_alpha   90.00
_cell.angle_beta   90.00
_cell.angle_gamma   90.00
#
_symmetry.space_group_name_H-M   'P 1'
#
loop_
_entity.id
_entity.type
_entity.pdbx_description
1 polymer ?
#
loop_
_entity_poly.entity_id
_entity_poly.type
_entity_poly.pdbx_seq_one_letter_code
_entity_poly.pdbx_strand_id
1 'polypeptide(L)'
;MKFDPESYSITIRKEEIDDEILYVGRVAEFPNISVYEEDFETARKLIIDAIQTLKKMADETHTDFPRPYLATSSEFRERASSFV
;
A
#
# COMPACT_ATOMS: atom_id res chain seq x y z
N MET A 1 -5.09 12.81 14.36
CA MET A 1 -4.09 12.27 13.41
C MET A 1 -4.85 11.81 12.18
N LYS A 2 -4.58 12.40 11.00
CA LYS A 2 -5.19 11.92 9.75
C LYS A 2 -4.55 10.57 9.44
N PHE A 3 -5.38 9.54 9.36
CA PHE A 3 -4.99 8.26 8.81
C PHE A 3 -5.06 8.40 7.30
N ASP A 4 -3.92 8.38 6.64
CA ASP A 4 -3.84 8.45 5.18
C ASP A 4 -3.58 7.03 4.65
N PRO A 5 -4.61 6.33 4.11
CA PRO A 5 -4.44 4.99 3.54
C PRO A 5 -3.46 4.99 2.35
N GLU A 6 -3.26 6.14 1.71
CA GLU A 6 -2.28 6.35 0.65
C GLU A 6 -0.82 6.38 1.13
N SER A 7 -0.57 6.49 2.46
CA SER A 7 0.78 6.42 3.01
C SER A 7 1.35 5.00 3.04
N TYR A 8 0.51 3.98 2.84
CA TYR A 8 0.94 2.59 2.81
C TYR A 8 1.67 2.27 1.50
N SER A 9 2.62 1.33 1.56
CA SER A 9 3.30 0.84 0.37
C SER A 9 2.38 -0.05 -0.45
N ILE A 10 1.64 0.59 -1.36
CA ILE A 10 0.76 -0.06 -2.33
C ILE A 10 1.57 -0.32 -3.60
N THR A 11 1.62 -1.58 -4.03
CA THR A 11 2.27 -1.99 -5.28
C THR A 11 1.20 -2.50 -6.22
N ILE A 12 1.08 -1.90 -7.40
CA ILE A 12 0.18 -2.39 -8.45
C ILE A 12 1.04 -2.82 -9.62
N ARG A 13 0.89 -4.07 -10.04
CA ARG A 13 1.68 -4.66 -11.11
C ARG A 13 0.77 -5.43 -12.05
N LYS A 14 1.01 -5.30 -13.36
CA LYS A 14 0.39 -6.16 -14.36
C LYS A 14 0.97 -7.57 -14.26
N GLU A 15 0.12 -8.56 -14.08
CA GLU A 15 0.48 -9.97 -14.16
C GLU A 15 -0.43 -10.64 -15.19
N GLU A 16 0.14 -11.56 -15.95
CA GLU A 16 -0.60 -12.42 -16.87
C GLU A 16 -1.08 -13.64 -16.07
N ILE A 17 -2.38 -13.79 -15.94
CA ILE A 17 -3.05 -14.84 -15.17
C ILE A 17 -4.09 -15.46 -16.10
N ASP A 18 -4.02 -16.77 -16.33
CA ASP A 18 -4.96 -17.49 -17.20
C ASP A 18 -5.12 -16.87 -18.62
N ASP A 19 -4.00 -16.43 -19.22
CA ASP A 19 -3.94 -15.77 -20.55
C ASP A 19 -4.53 -14.33 -20.57
N GLU A 20 -4.87 -13.76 -19.41
CA GLU A 20 -5.39 -12.40 -19.27
C GLU A 20 -4.42 -11.48 -18.50
N ILE A 21 -4.25 -10.24 -18.96
CA ILE A 21 -3.42 -9.24 -18.28
C ILE A 21 -4.26 -8.52 -17.23
N LEU A 22 -4.03 -8.85 -15.96
CA LEU A 22 -4.71 -8.24 -14.83
C LEU A 22 -3.76 -7.36 -14.02
N TYR A 23 -4.27 -6.26 -13.48
CA TYR A 23 -3.59 -5.44 -12.49
C TYR A 23 -3.74 -6.07 -11.11
N VAL A 24 -2.64 -6.61 -10.62
CA VAL A 24 -2.53 -7.17 -9.29
C VAL A 24 -2.02 -6.10 -8.35
N GLY A 25 -2.92 -5.60 -7.50
CA GLY A 25 -2.59 -4.70 -6.43
C GLY A 25 -2.28 -5.47 -5.15
N ARG A 26 -1.18 -5.14 -4.47
CA ARG A 26 -0.77 -5.70 -3.18
C ARG A 26 -0.33 -4.61 -2.22
N VAL A 27 -0.47 -4.87 -0.92
CA VAL A 27 0.01 -3.97 0.13
C VAL A 27 1.20 -4.63 0.82
N ALA A 28 2.37 -3.97 0.86
CA ALA A 28 3.59 -4.57 1.42
C ALA A 28 3.42 -4.94 2.91
N GLU A 29 2.72 -4.08 3.66
CA GLU A 29 2.41 -4.30 5.08
C GLU A 29 1.39 -5.44 5.29
N PHE A 30 0.57 -5.71 4.27
CA PHE A 30 -0.47 -6.72 4.32
C PHE A 30 -0.39 -7.63 3.07
N PRO A 31 0.53 -8.61 3.06
CA PRO A 31 0.63 -9.55 1.95
C PRO A 31 -0.64 -10.38 1.74
N ASN A 32 -1.51 -10.45 2.76
CA ASN A 32 -2.82 -11.10 2.67
C ASN A 32 -3.85 -10.28 1.87
N ILE A 33 -3.59 -8.99 1.60
CA ILE A 33 -4.44 -8.16 0.76
C ILE A 33 -3.87 -8.17 -0.65
N SER A 34 -4.58 -8.83 -1.55
CA SER A 34 -4.33 -8.77 -2.99
C SER A 34 -5.65 -8.48 -3.70
N VAL A 35 -5.63 -7.53 -4.62
CA VAL A 35 -6.76 -7.24 -5.52
C VAL A 35 -6.32 -7.53 -6.94
N TYR A 36 -7.25 -7.99 -7.77
CA TYR A 36 -7.01 -8.39 -9.15
C TYR A 36 -8.08 -7.72 -9.98
N GLU A 37 -7.71 -6.71 -10.75
CA GLU A 37 -8.66 -5.94 -11.56
C GLU A 37 -8.12 -5.74 -12.97
N GLU A 38 -9.01 -5.54 -13.93
CA GLU A 38 -8.63 -5.21 -15.31
C GLU A 38 -8.14 -3.75 -15.44
N ASP A 39 -8.45 -2.91 -14.45
CA ASP A 39 -8.17 -1.48 -14.46
C ASP A 39 -7.31 -1.03 -13.25
N PHE A 40 -6.35 -0.15 -13.53
CA PHE A 40 -5.41 0.36 -12.53
C PHE A 40 -6.10 1.24 -11.48
N GLU A 41 -7.01 2.13 -11.90
CA GLU A 41 -7.69 3.04 -10.98
C GLU A 41 -8.61 2.27 -10.04
N THR A 42 -9.27 1.24 -10.58
CA THR A 42 -10.14 0.33 -9.82
C THR A 42 -9.35 -0.48 -8.81
N ALA A 43 -8.24 -1.12 -9.21
CA ALA A 43 -7.33 -1.83 -8.30
C ALA A 43 -6.86 -0.92 -7.16
N ARG A 44 -6.42 0.30 -7.49
CA ARG A 44 -5.94 1.29 -6.53
C ARG A 44 -7.03 1.66 -5.54
N LYS A 45 -8.24 1.95 -6.02
CA LYS A 45 -9.38 2.36 -5.19
C LYS A 45 -9.79 1.24 -4.22
N LEU A 46 -9.84 -0.01 -4.70
CA LEU A 46 -10.16 -1.16 -3.87
C LEU A 46 -9.13 -1.41 -2.77
N ILE A 47 -7.84 -1.23 -3.06
CA ILE A 47 -6.81 -1.33 -2.02
C ILE A 47 -6.98 -0.25 -0.96
N ILE A 48 -7.19 0.99 -1.37
CA ILE A 48 -7.37 2.11 -0.44
C ILE A 48 -8.58 1.86 0.46
N ASP A 49 -9.68 1.40 -0.12
CA ASP A 49 -10.90 1.04 0.61
C ASP A 49 -10.68 -0.14 1.56
N ALA A 50 -9.95 -1.18 1.13
CA ALA A 50 -9.58 -2.31 1.98
C ALA A 50 -8.72 -1.86 3.19
N ILE A 51 -7.72 -1.01 2.97
CA ILE A 51 -6.88 -0.45 4.05
C ILE A 51 -7.74 0.36 5.01
N GLN A 52 -8.65 1.20 4.51
CA GLN A 52 -9.55 2.01 5.32
C GLN A 52 -10.52 1.15 6.15
N THR A 53 -11.08 0.12 5.53
CA THR A 53 -11.97 -0.84 6.21
C THR A 53 -11.23 -1.60 7.30
N LEU A 54 -10.02 -2.11 7.01
CA LEU A 54 -9.21 -2.80 8.00
C LEU A 54 -8.80 -1.88 9.15
N LYS A 55 -8.48 -0.61 8.87
CA LYS A 55 -8.18 0.36 9.91
C LYS A 55 -9.38 0.61 10.81
N LYS A 56 -10.57 0.73 10.23
CA LYS A 56 -11.82 0.90 10.99
C LYS A 56 -12.07 -0.31 11.88
N MET A 57 -11.96 -1.52 11.34
CA MET A 57 -12.09 -2.76 12.12
C MET A 57 -11.06 -2.83 13.24
N ALA A 58 -9.79 -2.51 12.98
CA ALA A 58 -8.74 -2.52 13.99
C ALA A 58 -8.95 -1.47 15.10
N ASP A 59 -9.53 -0.32 14.77
CA ASP A 59 -9.94 0.69 15.75
C ASP A 59 -11.07 0.15 16.65
N GLU A 60 -12.07 -0.52 16.06
CA GLU A 60 -13.18 -1.14 16.78
C GLU A 60 -12.74 -2.32 17.66
N THR A 61 -11.79 -3.14 17.19
CA THR A 61 -11.30 -4.32 17.91
C THR A 61 -10.08 -4.04 18.79
N HIS A 62 -9.62 -2.78 18.89
CA HIS A 62 -8.36 -2.39 19.53
C HIS A 62 -7.18 -3.29 19.13
N THR A 63 -7.14 -3.69 17.86
CA THR A 63 -6.09 -4.56 17.32
C THR A 63 -4.91 -3.73 16.84
N ASP A 64 -3.70 -4.28 17.01
CA ASP A 64 -2.48 -3.63 16.56
C ASP A 64 -2.51 -3.49 15.02
N PHE A 65 -2.53 -2.24 14.55
CA PHE A 65 -2.54 -1.93 13.13
C PHE A 65 -1.16 -1.44 12.74
N PRO A 66 -0.45 -2.11 11.80
CA PRO A 66 0.85 -1.66 11.36
C PRO A 66 0.73 -0.24 10.81
N ARG A 67 1.61 0.65 11.27
CA ARG A 67 1.66 2.02 10.78
C ARG A 67 2.32 2.00 9.39
N PRO A 68 1.91 2.88 8.47
CA PRO A 68 2.55 2.94 7.17
C PRO A 68 4.03 3.26 7.36
N TYR A 69 4.87 2.65 6.52
CA TYR A 69 6.30 2.95 6.50
C TYR A 69 6.50 4.40 6.02
N LEU A 70 6.50 5.34 6.97
CA LEU A 70 6.84 6.72 6.72
C LEU A 70 8.36 6.77 6.56
N ALA A 71 8.84 6.70 5.32
CA ALA A 71 10.20 7.10 4.98
C ALA A 71 10.36 8.56 5.42
N THR A 72 10.84 8.74 6.65
CA THR A 72 11.00 10.06 7.24
C THR A 72 12.04 10.75 6.39
N SER A 73 11.70 11.91 5.84
CA SER A 73 12.50 12.71 4.90
C SER A 73 13.90 13.12 5.41
N SER A 74 14.27 12.69 6.61
CA SER A 74 15.57 12.89 7.25
C SER A 74 16.67 11.97 6.71
N GLU A 75 16.35 10.80 6.11
CA GLU A 75 17.39 9.85 5.65
C GLU A 75 17.97 10.16 4.26
N PHE A 76 17.35 11.06 3.47
CA PHE A 76 17.84 11.36 2.12
C PHE A 76 18.97 12.41 2.06
N ARG A 77 19.32 13.07 3.17
CA ARG A 77 20.33 14.15 3.17
C ARG A 77 21.78 13.69 3.34
N GLU A 78 22.03 12.49 3.82
CA GLU A 78 23.41 12.06 4.14
C GLU A 78 24.15 11.41 2.96
N ARG A 79 23.43 10.99 1.92
CA ARG A 79 24.05 10.27 0.79
C ARG A 79 24.45 11.16 -0.40
N ALA A 80 24.13 12.45 -0.37
CA ALA A 80 24.50 13.40 -1.43
C ALA A 80 25.84 14.11 -1.18
N SER A 81 26.49 13.91 -0.03
CA SER A 81 27.70 14.65 0.37
C SER A 81 29.01 13.86 0.30
N SER A 82 29.01 12.60 -0.15
CA SER A 82 30.24 11.79 -0.27
C SER A 82 30.82 11.69 -1.68
N PHE A 83 30.31 12.49 -2.63
CA PHE A 83 30.92 12.66 -3.95
C PHE A 83 31.47 14.09 -4.07
N VAL A 84 32.51 14.41 -3.29
CA VAL A 84 33.42 15.51 -3.59
C VAL A 84 34.86 15.03 -3.44
#